data_AF-A0A287D4P9-F1
#
_entry.id   AF-A0A287D4P9-F1
#
_cell.length_a   1.000
_cell.length_b   1.000
_cell.length_c   1.000
_cell.angle_alpha   90.00
_cell.angle_beta   90.00
_cell.angle_gamma   90.00
#
_symmetry.space_group_name_H-M   'P 1'
#
loop_
_entity.id
_entity.type
_entity.pdbx_description
1 polymer ?
#
loop_
_entity_poly.entity_id
_entity_poly.type
_entity_poly.pdbx_seq_one_letter_code
_entity_poly.pdbx_strand_id
1 'polypeptide(L)' 'IYLFSLPIKESEAIDFFLGASLKDEILKTMPVQKQTHAAFVALGDYNGHIGLGVKCFKEVATAIRGATILAKLAIVPV' A
#
# COMPACT_ATOMS: atom_id res chain seq x y z
N ILE A 1 10.69 -4.21 -14.18
CA ILE A 1 9.92 -5.17 -13.36
C ILE A 1 8.68 -5.64 -14.11
N TYR A 2 7.81 -4.72 -14.55
CA TYR A 2 6.56 -5.07 -15.24
C TYR A 2 6.72 -5.78 -16.60
N LEU A 3 7.74 -5.45 -17.40
CA LEU A 3 7.99 -6.09 -18.71
C LEU A 3 8.26 -7.61 -18.63
N PHE A 4 8.93 -8.06 -17.57
CA PHE A 4 9.29 -9.47 -17.35
C PHE A 4 8.41 -10.14 -16.29
N SER A 5 7.33 -9.48 -15.85
CA SER A 5 6.40 -9.97 -14.81
C SER A 5 7.09 -10.47 -13.54
N LEU A 6 8.19 -9.81 -13.14
CA LEU A 6 8.93 -10.19 -11.94
C LEU A 6 8.15 -9.79 -10.68
N PRO A 7 7.98 -10.69 -9.70
CA PRO A 7 7.27 -10.37 -8.47
C PRO A 7 8.07 -9.40 -7.59
N ILE A 8 7.41 -8.35 -7.11
CA ILE A 8 8.00 -7.40 -6.15
C ILE A 8 7.80 -7.97 -4.74
N LYS A 9 8.91 -8.29 -4.05
CA LYS A 9 8.88 -8.83 -2.68
C LYS A 9 9.29 -7.81 -1.62
N GLU A 10 9.90 -6.71 -2.03
CA GLU A 10 10.45 -5.68 -1.15
C GLU A 10 9.83 -4.32 -1.49
N SER A 11 9.28 -3.64 -0.49
CA SER A 11 8.69 -2.30 -0.68
C SER A 11 9.75 -1.23 -0.94
N GLU A 12 10.99 -1.47 -0.49
CA GLU A 12 12.14 -0.58 -0.67
C GLU A 12 12.49 -0.41 -2.15
N ALA A 13 12.27 -1.44 -2.98
CA ALA A 13 12.48 -1.35 -4.42
C ALA A 13 11.62 -0.24 -5.04
N ILE A 14 10.38 -0.11 -4.57
CA ILE A 14 9.45 0.90 -5.07
C ILE A 14 9.79 2.28 -4.51
N ASP A 15 10.25 2.35 -3.26
CA ASP A 15 10.71 3.61 -2.68
C ASP A 15 11.93 4.15 -3.42
N PHE A 16 12.81 3.27 -3.91
CA PHE A 16 13.95 3.67 -4.73
C PHE A 16 13.54 4.25 -6.09
N PHE A 17 12.54 3.67 -6.76
CA PHE A 17 12.11 4.13 -8.09
C PHE A 17 11.13 5.30 -8.05
N LEU A 18 10.16 5.28 -7.13
CA LEU A 18 8.96 6.13 -7.12
C LEU A 18 8.74 6.86 -5.78
N GLY A 19 9.65 6.72 -4.81
CA GLY A 19 9.44 7.19 -3.44
C GLY A 19 9.18 8.69 -3.28
N ALA A 20 9.65 9.53 -4.22
CA ALA A 20 9.42 10.98 -4.18
C ALA A 20 8.07 11.41 -4.79
N SER A 21 7.50 10.60 -5.67
CA SER A 21 6.24 10.90 -6.37
C SER A 21 5.03 10.17 -5.78
N LEU A 22 5.26 9.12 -4.98
CA LEU A 22 4.20 8.35 -4.33
C LEU A 22 3.49 9.15 -3.26
N LYS A 23 2.17 9.30 -3.43
CA LYS A 23 1.26 9.78 -2.39
C LYS A 23 0.45 8.61 -1.85
N ASP A 24 0.38 8.50 -0.53
CA ASP A 24 -0.49 7.58 0.18
C ASP A 24 -1.78 8.28 0.63
N GLU A 25 -2.91 7.69 0.27
CA GLU A 25 -4.23 8.13 0.69
C GLU A 25 -4.92 7.03 1.50
N ILE A 26 -5.35 7.38 2.70
CA ILE A 26 -6.12 6.47 3.56
C ILE A 26 -7.59 6.56 3.13
N LEU A 27 -8.10 5.50 2.52
CA LEU A 27 -9.47 5.47 2.01
C LEU A 27 -10.49 5.35 3.14
N LYS A 28 -10.31 4.35 4.00
CA LYS A 28 -11.23 4.06 5.10
C LYS A 28 -10.53 3.26 6.18
N THR A 29 -10.87 3.55 7.43
CA THR A 29 -10.60 2.67 8.57
C THR A 29 -11.94 2.09 9.04
N MET A 30 -12.00 0.77 9.19
CA MET A 30 -13.22 0.10 9.61
C MET A 30 -12.95 -0.75 10.86
N PRO A 31 -13.70 -0.55 11.97
CA PRO A 31 -13.61 -1.44 13.11
C PRO A 31 -14.23 -2.79 12.74
N VAL A 32 -13.52 -3.87 13.05
CA VAL A 32 -13.97 -5.25 12.88
C VAL A 32 -14.28 -5.80 14.27
N GLN A 33 -15.34 -6.59 14.37
CA GLN A 33 -16.04 -7.04 15.60
C GLN A 33 -15.18 -7.73 16.67
N LYS A 34 -13.89 -8.00 16.40
CA LYS A 34 -12.90 -8.58 17.33
C LYS A 34 -11.89 -7.57 17.93
N GLN A 35 -12.27 -6.30 18.11
CA GLN A 35 -11.38 -5.23 18.62
C GLN A 35 -10.12 -5.07 17.74
N THR A 36 -10.32 -5.11 16.43
CA THR A 36 -9.28 -4.88 15.41
C THR A 36 -9.77 -3.86 14.42
N HIS A 37 -8.86 -3.10 13.82
CA HIS A 37 -9.14 -2.12 12.79
C HIS A 37 -8.55 -2.58 11.46
N ALA A 38 -9.37 -2.59 10.42
CA ALA A 38 -8.91 -2.72 9.04
C ALA A 38 -8.63 -1.33 8.48
N ALA A 39 -7.46 -1.15 7.87
CA ALA A 39 -7.07 0.07 7.16
C ALA A 39 -6.93 -0.23 5.67
N PHE A 40 -7.54 0.62 4.86
CA PHE A 40 -7.42 0.62 3.41
C PHE A 40 -6.57 1.81 2.99
N VAL A 41 -5.46 1.55 2.30
CA VAL A 41 -4.54 2.58 1.80
C VAL A 41 -4.40 2.41 0.29
N ALA A 42 -4.59 3.50 -0.43
CA ALA A 42 -4.25 3.61 -1.84
C ALA A 42 -2.92 4.37 -1.98
N LEU A 43 -2.09 3.92 -2.91
CA LEU A 43 -0.86 4.59 -3.31
C LEU A 43 -0.94 4.94 -4.78
N GLY A 44 -0.45 6.12 -5.15
CA GLY A 44 -0.32 6.50 -6.55
C GLY A 44 0.65 7.65 -6.76
N ASP A 45 1.28 7.66 -7.93
CA ASP A 45 2.22 8.70 -8.37
C ASP A 45 1.63 9.66 -9.40
N TYR A 46 0.31 9.53 -9.67
CA TYR A 46 -0.43 10.27 -10.70
C TYR A 46 0.14 10.13 -12.13
N ASN A 47 1.10 9.21 -12.34
CA ASN A 47 1.79 8.95 -13.61
C ASN A 47 1.60 7.50 -14.06
N GLY A 48 0.39 6.97 -13.84
CA GLY A 48 0.03 5.62 -14.28
C GLY A 48 0.55 4.50 -13.38
N HIS A 49 0.86 4.75 -12.09
CA HIS A 49 1.05 3.67 -11.12
C HIS A 49 0.02 3.79 -9.99
N ILE A 50 -0.67 2.68 -9.71
CA ILE A 50 -1.63 2.59 -8.61
C ILE A 50 -1.35 1.32 -7.81
N GLY A 51 -1.36 1.43 -6.48
CA GLY A 51 -1.27 0.30 -5.56
C GLY A 51 -2.38 0.39 -4.51
N LEU A 52 -2.90 -0.76 -4.08
CA LEU A 52 -3.88 -0.83 -3.01
C LEU A 52 -3.43 -1.84 -1.97
N GLY A 53 -3.49 -1.44 -0.70
CA GLY A 53 -3.10 -2.25 0.43
C GLY A 53 -4.19 -2.28 1.48
N VAL A 54 -4.43 -3.48 2.00
CA VAL A 54 -5.39 -3.71 3.08
C VAL A 54 -4.70 -4.48 4.17
N LYS A 55 -4.72 -3.96 5.40
CA LYS A 55 -4.21 -4.67 6.55
C LYS A 55 -5.05 -4.42 7.79
N CYS A 56 -5.14 -5.45 8.62
CA CYS A 56 -5.88 -5.39 9.88
C CYS A 56 -4.91 -5.53 11.06
N PHE A 57 -5.03 -4.64 12.06
CA PHE A 57 -4.27 -4.71 13.31
C PHE A 57 -5.14 -4.24 14.49
N LYS A 58 -4.69 -4.51 15.72
CA LYS A 58 -5.36 -4.01 16.93
C LYS A 58 -5.29 -2.48 17.03
N GLU A 59 -4.17 -1.89 16.62
CA GLU A 59 -3.99 -0.43 16.61
C GLU A 59 -4.13 0.11 15.20
N VAL A 60 -4.76 1.28 15.08
CA VAL A 60 -4.99 1.94 13.78
C VAL A 60 -3.67 2.36 13.13
N ALA A 61 -2.72 2.88 13.89
CA ALA A 61 -1.43 3.34 13.35
C ALA A 61 -0.60 2.20 12.73
N THR A 62 -0.60 1.01 13.36
CA THR A 62 0.10 -0.17 12.84
C THR A 62 -0.63 -0.79 11.66
N ALA A 63 -1.98 -0.74 11.63
CA ALA A 63 -2.77 -1.13 10.47
C ALA A 63 -2.43 -0.27 9.25
N ILE A 64 -2.38 1.05 9.41
CA ILE A 64 -2.04 1.99 8.32
C ILE A 64 -0.64 1.73 7.80
N ARG A 65 0.39 1.72 8.66
CA ARG A 65 1.78 1.48 8.23
C ARG A 65 1.94 0.16 7.48
N GLY A 66 1.31 -0.90 7.98
CA GLY A 66 1.37 -2.20 7.31
C GLY A 66 0.57 -2.26 6.01
N ALA A 67 -0.54 -1.52 5.91
CA ALA A 67 -1.31 -1.37 4.68
C ALA A 67 -0.53 -0.58 3.63
N THR A 68 0.19 0.48 4.00
CA THR A 68 1.08 1.23 3.09
C THR A 68 2.18 0.34 2.52
N ILE A 69 2.81 -0.51 3.34
CA ILE A 69 3.83 -1.46 2.87
C ILE A 69 3.23 -2.46 1.87
N LEU A 70 2.05 -3.01 2.18
CA LEU A 70 1.35 -3.91 1.26
C LEU A 70 0.94 -3.23 -0.04
N ALA A 71 0.48 -1.98 0.04
CA ALA A 71 0.09 -1.20 -1.13
C ALA A 71 1.30 -0.98 -2.05
N LYS A 72 2.51 -0.76 -1.51
CA LYS A 72 3.74 -0.68 -2.31
C LYS A 72 3.95 -1.99 -3.06
N LEU A 73 4.01 -3.12 -2.36
CA LEU A 73 4.22 -4.43 -2.99
C LEU A 73 3.21 -4.77 -4.11
N ALA A 74 2.00 -4.22 -4.03
CA ALA A 74 0.91 -4.42 -4.99
C ALA A 74 0.74 -3.27 -6.00
N ILE A 75 1.77 -2.45 -6.26
CA ILE A 75 1.68 -1.44 -7.32
C ILE A 75 1.61 -2.09 -8.70
N VAL A 76 0.65 -1.61 -9.50
CA VAL A 76 0.39 -2.01 -10.87
C VAL A 76 0.43 -0.75 -11.75
N PRO A 77 1.07 -0.82 -12.93
CA PRO A 77 0.97 0.25 -13.92
C PRO A 77 -0.41 0.24 -14.58
N VAL A 78 -0.99 1.42 -14.78
CA VAL A 78 -2.31 1.69 -15.39
C VAL A 78 -2.14 2.37 -16.74
#